data_AF-A0A2B7YA29-F1
#
_entry.id   AF-A0A2B7YA29-F1
#
_cell.length_a   1.000
_cell.length_b   1.000
_cell.length_c   1.000
_cell.angle_alpha   90.00
_cell.angle_beta   90.00
_cell.angle_gamma   90.00
#
_symmetry.space_group_name_H-M   'P 1'
#
loop_
_entity.id
_entity.type
_entity.pdbx_description
1 polymer ?
#
loop_
_entity_poly.entity_id
_entity_poly.type
_entity_poly.pdbx_seq_one_letter_code
_entity_poly.pdbx_strand_id
1 'polypeptide(L)'
;MVSRTPLLPPPPSPDHTSPNAPRLRFSETAIHIFGYPTDQGDEVGVIAFENASAADFEFLSLDRTSINTPARFPEQNAENAFCTSLLSLGGRRWENINRFQHVLSAIAFDELILEDIQYGTITTPTSVERRWVSVAHPFWGGVCIPEIPRRLPELGDFDEQSPEEDIILDRRAILRLALNMDEKAKLLVEGFNGKLYKQWMRLKALSFARKISAAHKQNMDLAS
;
A
#
# COMPACT_ATOMS: atom_id res chain seq x y z
N MET A 1 -45.75 -8.76 21.89
CA MET A 1 -44.34 -9.02 22.25
C MET A 1 -43.65 -9.55 21.00
N VAL A 2 -42.78 -8.76 20.38
CA VAL A 2 -42.05 -9.15 19.17
C VAL A 2 -40.69 -9.66 19.63
N SER A 3 -40.44 -10.96 19.50
CA SER A 3 -39.13 -11.58 19.78
C SER A 3 -38.09 -10.98 18.84
N ARG A 4 -37.13 -10.24 19.40
CA ARG A 4 -35.92 -9.82 18.70
C ARG A 4 -35.02 -11.04 18.57
N THR A 5 -34.92 -11.59 17.36
CA THR A 5 -33.90 -12.57 17.02
C THR A 5 -32.52 -11.96 17.30
N PRO A 6 -31.66 -12.58 18.12
CA PRO A 6 -30.32 -12.06 18.35
C PRO A 6 -29.55 -12.10 17.01
N LEU A 7 -29.05 -10.94 16.61
CA LEU A 7 -28.15 -10.82 15.46
C LEU A 7 -26.94 -11.70 15.74
N LEU A 8 -26.66 -12.64 14.84
CA LEU A 8 -25.42 -13.42 14.89
C LEU A 8 -24.23 -12.44 14.89
N PRO A 9 -23.20 -12.69 15.70
CA PRO A 9 -22.00 -11.86 15.66
C PRO A 9 -21.42 -11.90 14.24
N PRO A 10 -20.87 -10.77 13.74
CA PRO A 10 -20.21 -10.76 12.45
C PRO A 10 -19.11 -11.83 12.42
N PRO A 11 -18.89 -12.48 11.27
CA PRO A 11 -17.81 -13.45 11.15
C PRO A 11 -16.50 -12.79 11.58
N PRO A 12 -15.60 -13.52 12.28
CA PRO A 12 -14.32 -12.97 12.68
C PRO A 12 -13.61 -12.44 11.43
N SER A 13 -13.04 -11.24 11.55
CA SER A 13 -12.22 -10.65 10.49
C SER A 13 -11.19 -11.70 10.06
N PRO A 14 -11.00 -11.96 8.75
CA PRO A 14 -10.07 -12.98 8.29
C PRO A 14 -8.73 -12.70 8.94
N ASP A 15 -8.34 -13.60 9.83
CA ASP A 15 -7.07 -13.55 10.51
C ASP A 15 -6.00 -13.47 9.42
N HIS A 16 -5.08 -12.52 9.53
CA HIS A 16 -3.97 -12.34 8.61
C HIS A 16 -3.04 -13.58 8.58
N THR A 17 -3.19 -14.47 9.56
CA THR A 17 -2.58 -15.81 9.57
C THR A 17 -3.36 -16.87 8.78
N SER A 18 -4.60 -16.57 8.36
CA SER A 18 -5.45 -17.50 7.63
C SER A 18 -4.91 -17.79 6.22
N PRO A 19 -4.94 -19.04 5.75
CA PRO A 19 -4.67 -19.36 4.34
C PRO A 19 -5.70 -18.72 3.39
N ASN A 20 -6.86 -18.29 3.91
CA ASN A 20 -7.92 -17.62 3.16
C ASN A 20 -7.80 -16.09 3.17
N ALA A 21 -6.70 -15.53 3.70
CA ALA A 21 -6.50 -14.10 3.70
C ALA A 21 -6.44 -13.57 2.25
N PRO A 22 -7.15 -12.46 1.94
CA PRO A 22 -7.34 -12.02 0.56
C PRO A 22 -6.06 -11.41 -0.04
N ARG A 23 -5.53 -12.00 -1.13
CA ARG A 23 -4.42 -11.40 -1.89
C ARG A 23 -4.80 -10.10 -2.58
N LEU A 24 -6.01 -10.06 -3.13
CA LEU A 24 -6.49 -8.95 -3.94
C LEU A 24 -7.72 -8.35 -3.27
N ARG A 25 -7.77 -7.02 -3.25
CA ARG A 25 -8.99 -6.30 -2.91
C ARG A 25 -9.29 -5.27 -3.98
N PHE A 26 -10.52 -5.28 -4.44
CA PHE A 26 -11.03 -4.34 -5.42
C PHE A 26 -11.82 -3.27 -4.69
N SER A 27 -11.54 -2.01 -5.01
CA SER A 27 -12.44 -0.89 -4.76
C SER A 27 -12.99 -0.40 -6.10
N GLU A 28 -13.95 0.54 -6.05
CA GLU A 28 -14.50 1.16 -7.26
C GLU A 28 -13.41 1.76 -8.16
N THR A 29 -12.34 2.25 -7.53
CA THR A 29 -11.32 3.04 -8.21
C THR A 29 -9.93 2.47 -8.08
N ALA A 30 -9.70 1.28 -7.48
CA ALA A 30 -8.36 0.71 -7.30
C ALA A 30 -8.34 -0.82 -7.10
N ILE A 31 -7.18 -1.41 -7.40
CA ILE A 31 -6.84 -2.78 -7.04
C ILE A 31 -5.70 -2.71 -6.02
N HIS A 32 -5.89 -3.33 -4.86
CA HIS A 32 -4.87 -3.45 -3.82
C HIS A 32 -4.38 -4.89 -3.74
N ILE A 33 -3.07 -5.07 -3.54
CA ILE A 33 -2.42 -6.37 -3.43
C ILE A 33 -1.85 -6.52 -2.02
N PHE A 34 -2.04 -7.67 -1.38
CA PHE A 34 -1.59 -7.96 -0.03
C PHE A 34 -0.57 -9.11 0.02
N GLY A 35 0.39 -9.02 0.91
CA GLY A 35 1.32 -10.09 1.25
C GLY A 35 1.37 -10.31 2.76
N TYR A 36 1.59 -11.56 3.17
CA TYR A 36 1.50 -11.99 4.57
C TYR A 36 2.82 -12.59 5.06
N PRO A 37 3.80 -11.75 5.44
CA PRO A 37 5.10 -12.22 5.92
C PRO A 37 4.98 -12.84 7.32
N THR A 38 5.84 -13.82 7.62
CA THR A 38 5.87 -14.48 8.96
C THR A 38 7.12 -14.17 9.78
N ASP A 39 8.12 -13.51 9.19
CA ASP A 39 9.52 -13.77 9.56
C ASP A 39 10.07 -12.83 10.65
N GLN A 40 9.23 -12.05 11.34
CA GLN A 40 9.73 -10.97 12.19
C GLN A 40 8.96 -10.77 13.51
N GLY A 41 8.89 -11.83 14.32
CA GLY A 41 8.45 -11.74 15.72
C GLY A 41 6.97 -11.41 15.91
N ASP A 42 6.59 -11.20 17.17
CA ASP A 42 5.22 -11.22 17.73
C ASP A 42 4.18 -10.24 17.15
N GLU A 43 4.49 -9.54 16.05
CA GLU A 43 3.56 -8.64 15.36
C GLU A 43 3.39 -9.06 13.89
N VAL A 44 2.33 -9.82 13.65
CA VAL A 44 1.95 -10.31 12.32
C VAL A 44 1.34 -9.18 11.50
N GLY A 45 2.19 -8.48 10.75
CA GLY A 45 1.78 -7.39 9.87
C GLY A 45 1.35 -7.87 8.48
N VAL A 46 0.82 -6.95 7.68
CA VAL A 46 0.49 -7.16 6.26
C VAL A 46 1.31 -6.23 5.39
N ILE A 47 1.73 -6.67 4.21
CA ILE A 47 2.30 -5.78 3.20
C ILE A 47 1.19 -5.43 2.23
N ALA A 48 0.83 -4.16 2.12
CA ALA A 48 -0.18 -3.69 1.18
C ALA A 48 0.47 -2.84 0.08
N PHE A 49 0.09 -3.12 -1.16
CA PHE A 49 0.43 -2.33 -2.33
C PHE A 49 -0.83 -1.75 -2.93
N GLU A 50 -0.82 -0.43 -3.11
CA GLU A 50 -1.97 0.35 -3.54
C GLU A 50 -1.98 0.54 -5.07
N ASN A 51 -3.17 0.46 -5.66
CA ASN A 51 -3.42 0.87 -7.05
C ASN A 51 -2.57 0.14 -8.09
N ALA A 52 -2.63 -1.19 -8.05
CA ALA A 52 -1.89 -2.05 -8.97
C ALA A 52 -2.31 -1.87 -10.44
N SER A 53 -1.32 -1.87 -11.32
CA SER A 53 -1.44 -1.82 -12.79
C SER A 53 -1.18 -3.18 -13.44
N ALA A 54 -1.47 -3.33 -14.73
CA ALA A 54 -1.17 -4.56 -15.46
C ALA A 54 0.33 -4.93 -15.41
N ALA A 55 1.22 -3.94 -15.50
CA ALA A 55 2.66 -4.13 -15.36
C ALA A 55 3.05 -4.69 -13.97
N ASP A 56 2.34 -4.30 -12.91
CA ASP A 56 2.60 -4.82 -11.55
C ASP A 56 2.21 -6.29 -11.43
N PHE A 57 1.08 -6.69 -12.04
CA PHE A 57 0.66 -8.09 -12.10
C PHE A 57 1.69 -8.94 -12.83
N GLU A 58 2.18 -8.49 -13.98
CA GLU A 58 3.23 -9.19 -14.74
C GLU A 58 4.52 -9.32 -13.91
N PHE A 59 4.96 -8.24 -13.27
CA PHE A 59 6.16 -8.26 -12.42
C PHE A 59 6.02 -9.24 -11.24
N LEU A 60 4.84 -9.30 -10.62
CA LEU A 60 4.55 -10.21 -9.53
C LEU A 60 4.20 -11.63 -9.99
N SER A 61 4.20 -11.89 -11.31
CA SER A 61 3.76 -13.17 -11.89
C SER A 61 2.35 -13.57 -11.43
N LEU A 62 1.48 -12.59 -11.27
CA LEU A 62 0.08 -12.78 -10.91
C LEU A 62 -0.78 -12.96 -12.16
N ASP A 63 -1.64 -13.97 -12.15
CA ASP A 63 -2.60 -14.17 -13.22
C ASP A 63 -3.74 -13.14 -13.14
N ARG A 64 -3.75 -12.21 -14.09
CA ARG A 64 -4.79 -11.20 -14.24
C ARG A 64 -6.17 -11.76 -14.62
N THR A 65 -6.24 -12.99 -15.13
CA THR A 65 -7.49 -13.61 -15.57
C THR A 65 -8.21 -14.39 -14.46
N SER A 66 -7.48 -14.71 -13.38
CA SER A 66 -8.02 -15.40 -12.22
C SER A 66 -8.42 -14.40 -11.14
N ILE A 67 -9.57 -13.73 -11.30
CA ILE A 67 -10.04 -12.71 -10.33
C ILE A 67 -10.34 -13.32 -8.95
N ASN A 68 -10.62 -14.62 -8.90
CA ASN A 68 -10.92 -15.36 -7.66
C ASN A 68 -9.69 -16.00 -7.01
N THR A 69 -8.50 -15.85 -7.60
CA THR A 69 -7.25 -16.48 -7.12
C THR A 69 -6.08 -15.55 -7.47
N PRO A 70 -5.33 -15.07 -6.48
CA PRO A 70 -4.62 -16.01 -5.63
C PRO A 70 -5.10 -15.97 -4.19
N ALA A 71 -5.28 -17.13 -3.56
CA ALA A 71 -5.15 -17.19 -2.11
C ALA A 71 -3.69 -16.86 -1.72
N ARG A 72 -3.44 -16.71 -0.42
CA ARG A 72 -2.08 -16.72 0.12
C ARG A 72 -1.31 -17.93 -0.42
N PHE A 73 0.01 -17.80 -0.66
CA PHE A 73 0.78 -18.98 -1.04
C PHE A 73 0.77 -19.99 0.12
N PRO A 74 0.54 -21.30 -0.15
CA PRO A 74 0.50 -22.30 0.90
C PRO A 74 1.87 -22.50 1.55
N GLU A 75 2.94 -22.29 0.79
CA GLU A 75 4.30 -22.32 1.29
C GLU A 75 4.72 -20.92 1.74
N GLN A 76 5.13 -20.82 3.01
CA GLN A 76 5.51 -19.54 3.60
C GLN A 76 6.75 -18.91 2.95
N ASN A 77 7.72 -19.71 2.51
CA ASN A 77 8.89 -19.18 1.80
C ASN A 77 8.48 -18.50 0.49
N ALA A 78 7.53 -19.08 -0.24
CA ALA A 78 6.98 -18.48 -1.45
C ALA A 78 6.21 -17.19 -1.12
N GLU A 79 5.45 -17.18 -0.01
CA GLU A 79 4.77 -15.97 0.48
C GLU A 79 5.75 -14.84 0.85
N ASN A 80 6.85 -15.16 1.53
CA ASN A 80 7.89 -14.19 1.90
C ASN A 80 8.65 -13.65 0.67
N ALA A 81 8.91 -14.52 -0.32
CA ALA A 81 9.47 -14.11 -1.59
C ALA A 81 8.53 -13.14 -2.31
N PHE A 82 7.23 -13.47 -2.36
CA PHE A 82 6.20 -12.58 -2.90
C PHE A 82 6.14 -11.23 -2.16
N CYS A 83 6.17 -11.25 -0.82
CA CYS A 83 6.22 -10.07 0.03
C CYS A 83 7.43 -9.18 -0.29
N THR A 84 8.59 -9.80 -0.52
CA THR A 84 9.81 -9.08 -0.92
C THR A 84 9.64 -8.41 -2.28
N SER A 85 9.04 -9.10 -3.24
CA SER A 85 8.71 -8.53 -4.56
C SER A 85 7.71 -7.38 -4.44
N LEU A 86 6.70 -7.52 -3.57
CA LEU A 86 5.69 -6.48 -3.32
C LEU A 86 6.31 -5.21 -2.71
N LEU A 87 7.18 -5.35 -1.72
CA LEU A 87 7.97 -4.23 -1.17
C LEU A 87 8.82 -3.56 -2.25
N SER A 88 9.39 -4.34 -3.17
CA SER A 88 10.20 -3.79 -4.26
C SER A 88 9.39 -2.94 -5.24
N LEU A 89 8.07 -3.11 -5.30
CA LEU A 89 7.15 -2.30 -6.08
C LEU A 89 6.67 -1.03 -5.36
N GLY A 90 7.10 -0.81 -4.12
CA GLY A 90 6.63 0.29 -3.28
C GLY A 90 5.50 -0.11 -2.34
N GLY A 91 5.19 -1.42 -2.23
CA GLY A 91 4.34 -1.92 -1.16
C GLY A 91 4.91 -1.56 0.22
N ARG A 92 4.03 -1.42 1.20
CA ARG A 92 4.40 -1.01 2.57
C ARG A 92 3.89 -2.01 3.58
N ARG A 93 4.66 -2.22 4.65
CA ARG A 93 4.21 -2.98 5.82
C ARG A 93 3.27 -2.14 6.69
N TRP A 94 2.19 -2.76 7.11
CA TRP A 94 1.16 -2.23 7.99
C TRP A 94 0.98 -3.18 9.16
N GLU A 95 0.58 -2.63 10.30
CA GLU A 95 0.21 -3.42 11.48
C GLU A 95 -0.89 -4.44 11.14
N ASN A 96 -1.93 -3.98 10.43
CA ASN A 96 -3.04 -4.81 9.98
C ASN A 96 -3.73 -4.17 8.76
N ILE A 97 -4.62 -4.92 8.12
CA ILE A 97 -5.38 -4.45 6.95
C ILE A 97 -6.27 -3.25 7.32
N ASN A 98 -6.83 -3.21 8.53
CA ASN A 98 -7.71 -2.12 8.95
C ASN A 98 -6.95 -0.79 9.00
N ARG A 99 -5.71 -0.77 9.52
CA ARG A 99 -4.88 0.45 9.53
C ARG A 99 -4.64 0.99 8.13
N PHE A 100 -4.28 0.12 7.18
CA PHE A 100 -4.16 0.49 5.77
C PHE A 100 -5.45 1.09 5.23
N GLN A 101 -6.60 0.47 5.51
CA GLN A 101 -7.90 0.97 5.05
C GLN A 101 -8.27 2.30 5.68
N HIS A 102 -8.07 2.49 6.99
CA HIS A 102 -8.36 3.74 7.67
C HIS A 102 -7.55 4.88 7.08
N VAL A 103 -6.27 4.64 6.78
CA VAL A 103 -5.41 5.65 6.14
C VAL A 103 -5.92 5.99 4.74
N LEU A 104 -6.27 5.00 3.91
CA LEU A 104 -6.84 5.27 2.59
C LEU A 104 -8.19 6.00 2.66
N SER A 105 -9.04 5.65 3.62
CA SER A 105 -10.37 6.26 3.78
C SER A 105 -10.26 7.70 4.28
N ALA A 106 -9.33 7.98 5.19
CA ALA A 106 -9.02 9.33 5.63
C ALA A 106 -8.46 10.21 4.49
N ILE A 107 -7.61 9.64 3.62
CA ILE A 107 -7.14 10.32 2.39
C ILE A 107 -8.28 10.54 1.39
N ALA A 108 -9.24 9.63 1.34
CA ALA A 108 -10.42 9.73 0.48
C ALA A 108 -11.53 10.61 1.06
N PHE A 109 -11.29 11.30 2.18
CA PHE A 109 -12.25 12.19 2.84
C PHE A 109 -13.52 11.47 3.30
N ASP A 110 -13.40 10.23 3.78
CA ASP A 110 -14.53 9.53 4.41
C ASP A 110 -14.87 10.20 5.75
N GLU A 111 -16.04 10.84 5.81
CA GLU A 111 -16.51 11.64 6.96
C GLU A 111 -16.51 10.83 8.26
N LEU A 112 -16.91 9.56 8.23
CA LEU A 112 -16.97 8.73 9.45
C LEU A 112 -15.57 8.47 10.01
N ILE A 113 -14.60 8.26 9.13
CA ILE A 113 -13.21 8.03 9.53
C ILE A 113 -12.56 9.33 10.03
N LEU A 114 -12.90 10.47 9.42
CA LEU A 114 -12.42 11.77 9.88
C LEU A 114 -12.97 12.12 11.27
N GLU A 115 -14.26 11.84 11.52
CA GLU A 115 -14.87 11.97 12.84
C GLU A 115 -14.17 11.06 13.86
N ASP A 116 -13.97 9.79 13.54
CA ASP A 116 -13.25 8.85 14.41
C ASP A 116 -11.83 9.32 14.76
N ILE A 117 -11.12 9.91 13.80
CA ILE A 117 -9.81 10.52 14.06
C ILE A 117 -9.95 11.75 14.97
N GLN A 118 -10.92 12.62 14.72
CA GLN A 118 -11.16 13.83 15.52
C GLN A 118 -11.53 13.49 16.97
N TYR A 119 -12.34 12.45 17.18
CA TYR A 119 -12.71 11.96 18.51
C TYR A 119 -11.63 11.09 19.15
N GLY A 120 -10.54 10.79 18.44
CA GLY A 120 -9.42 10.00 18.93
C GLY A 120 -9.72 8.51 19.10
N THR A 121 -10.77 7.99 18.45
CA THR A 121 -11.07 6.55 18.41
C THR A 121 -10.13 5.82 17.46
N ILE A 122 -9.63 6.51 16.43
CA ILE A 122 -8.61 6.03 15.49
C ILE A 122 -7.43 7.01 15.50
N THR A 123 -6.21 6.49 15.50
CA THR A 123 -4.99 7.30 15.44
C THR A 123 -4.89 8.04 14.11
N THR A 124 -4.50 9.32 14.13
CA THR A 124 -4.27 10.10 12.91
C THR A 124 -3.21 9.44 12.00
N PRO A 125 -3.42 9.35 10.68
CA PRO A 125 -2.39 8.93 9.74
C PRO A 125 -1.16 9.84 9.77
N THR A 126 0.02 9.26 9.92
CA THR A 126 1.29 9.98 9.85
C THR A 126 1.62 10.44 8.42
N SER A 127 2.45 11.47 8.26
CA SER A 127 2.90 11.93 6.92
C SER A 127 3.56 10.83 6.09
N VAL A 128 4.23 9.88 6.73
CA VAL A 128 4.79 8.69 6.09
C VAL A 128 3.69 7.75 5.61
N GLU A 129 2.73 7.40 6.48
CA GLU A 129 1.60 6.54 6.13
C GLU A 129 0.80 7.08 4.95
N ARG A 130 0.68 8.41 4.85
CA ARG A 130 -0.03 9.06 3.77
C ARG A 130 0.71 9.08 2.45
N ARG A 131 2.04 9.02 2.39
CA ARG A 131 2.74 9.12 1.10
C ARG A 131 2.33 8.03 0.13
N TRP A 132 1.99 8.45 -1.08
CA TRP A 132 1.85 7.55 -2.22
C TRP A 132 3.24 7.26 -2.80
N VAL A 133 3.51 5.98 -3.03
CA VAL A 133 4.76 5.49 -3.60
C VAL A 133 4.41 4.47 -4.68
N SER A 134 5.09 4.57 -5.81
CA SER A 134 5.07 3.54 -6.85
C SER A 134 6.50 3.29 -7.28
N VAL A 135 6.82 2.06 -7.68
CA VAL A 135 8.16 1.72 -8.16
C VAL A 135 8.06 1.03 -9.51
N ALA A 136 8.98 1.38 -10.41
CA ALA A 136 9.18 0.66 -11.67
C ALA A 136 10.62 0.14 -11.77
N HIS A 137 10.76 -1.09 -12.25
CA HIS A 137 12.04 -1.78 -12.51
C HIS A 137 12.24 -1.95 -14.01
N PRO A 138 12.71 -0.92 -14.73
CA PRO A 138 12.91 -1.00 -16.16
C PRO A 138 13.98 -2.04 -16.54
N PHE A 139 13.83 -2.67 -17.71
CA PHE A 139 14.76 -3.67 -18.24
C PHE A 139 16.16 -3.08 -18.48
N TRP A 140 16.24 -1.82 -18.90
CA TRP A 140 17.50 -1.10 -19.10
C TRP A 140 18.24 -0.75 -17.80
N GLY A 141 17.66 -1.11 -16.64
CA GLY A 141 18.33 -1.12 -15.34
C GLY A 141 18.05 0.09 -14.47
N GLY A 142 18.29 -0.07 -13.17
CA GLY A 142 17.95 0.94 -12.15
C GLY A 142 16.53 0.76 -11.60
N VAL A 143 16.06 1.78 -10.89
CA VAL A 143 14.72 1.81 -10.27
C VAL A 143 14.18 3.23 -10.37
N CYS A 144 12.94 3.39 -10.83
CA CYS A 144 12.24 4.67 -10.82
C CYS A 144 11.26 4.72 -9.64
N ILE A 145 11.32 5.80 -8.85
CA ILE A 145 10.48 5.97 -7.66
C ILE A 145 9.93 7.40 -7.64
N PRO A 146 8.62 7.62 -7.87
CA PRO A 146 7.89 8.74 -7.31
C PRO A 146 7.61 8.56 -5.81
N GLU A 147 7.73 9.64 -5.06
CA GLU A 147 7.20 9.74 -3.71
C GLU A 147 6.39 11.03 -3.66
N ILE A 148 5.09 10.91 -3.42
CA ILE A 148 4.18 12.06 -3.44
C ILE A 148 3.46 12.13 -2.09
N PRO A 149 3.61 13.23 -1.32
CA PRO A 149 2.82 13.48 -0.12
C PRO A 149 1.32 13.44 -0.43
N ARG A 150 0.51 12.98 0.54
CA ARG A 150 -0.95 13.09 0.46
C ARG A 150 -1.44 13.84 1.69
N ARG A 151 -2.32 14.80 1.45
CA ARG A 151 -2.94 15.63 2.48
C ARG A 151 -3.98 14.83 3.27
N LEU A 152 -4.13 15.19 4.54
CA LEU A 152 -5.38 14.98 5.27
C LEU A 152 -6.12 16.31 5.34
N PRO A 153 -7.42 16.34 5.01
CA PRO A 153 -8.25 17.48 5.38
C PRO A 153 -8.18 17.72 6.88
N GLU A 154 -8.17 18.99 7.29
CA GLU A 154 -8.57 19.45 8.64
C GLU A 154 -7.74 18.97 9.85
N LEU A 155 -6.81 18.02 9.68
CA LEU A 155 -6.10 17.35 10.76
C LEU A 155 -4.58 17.56 10.78
N GLY A 156 -3.99 18.29 9.82
CA GLY A 156 -2.58 18.72 9.91
C GLY A 156 -1.78 18.81 8.60
N ASP A 157 -0.88 19.80 8.61
CA ASP A 157 0.10 20.32 7.64
C ASP A 157 -0.41 20.61 6.23
N PHE A 158 -1.08 21.76 6.10
CA PHE A 158 -1.48 22.38 4.83
C PHE A 158 -0.30 22.66 3.88
N ASP A 159 0.93 22.66 4.41
CA ASP A 159 2.16 22.97 3.68
C ASP A 159 2.85 21.72 3.09
N GLU A 160 2.35 20.50 3.36
CA GLU A 160 3.01 19.27 2.89
C GLU A 160 2.74 18.92 1.43
N GLN A 161 1.73 19.53 0.79
CA GLN A 161 1.34 19.17 -0.57
C GLN A 161 1.00 20.37 -1.45
N SER A 162 1.60 20.47 -2.64
CA SER A 162 1.33 21.54 -3.60
C SER A 162 0.10 21.23 -4.47
N PRO A 163 -0.58 22.25 -5.05
CA PRO A 163 -1.65 22.02 -6.02
C PRO A 163 -1.24 21.18 -7.23
N GLU A 164 0.05 21.18 -7.57
CA GLU A 164 0.61 20.37 -8.66
C GLU A 164 0.63 18.89 -8.27
N GLU A 165 0.94 18.56 -7.01
CA GLU A 165 0.95 17.19 -6.49
C GLU A 165 -0.47 16.60 -6.43
N ASP A 166 -1.49 17.40 -6.11
CA ASP A 166 -2.90 16.98 -6.19
C ASP A 166 -3.26 16.54 -7.63
N ILE A 167 -2.91 17.36 -8.62
CA ILE A 167 -3.15 17.04 -10.04
C ILE A 167 -2.40 15.77 -10.45
N ILE A 168 -1.17 15.58 -9.98
CA ILE A 168 -0.39 14.37 -10.26
C ILE A 168 -1.08 13.14 -9.68
N LEU A 169 -1.55 13.21 -8.43
CA LEU A 169 -2.24 12.09 -7.79
C LEU A 169 -3.56 11.74 -8.49
N ASP A 170 -4.34 12.72 -8.94
CA ASP A 170 -5.58 12.46 -9.69
C ASP A 170 -5.30 11.72 -11.02
N ARG A 171 -4.14 11.98 -11.62
CA ARG A 171 -3.73 11.34 -12.88
C ARG A 171 -3.11 9.97 -12.70
N ARG A 172 -2.93 9.47 -11.47
CA ARG A 172 -2.29 8.16 -11.18
C ARG A 172 -2.95 6.97 -11.86
N ALA A 173 -4.22 7.08 -12.23
CA ALA A 173 -4.92 6.06 -13.00
C ALA A 173 -4.26 5.78 -14.37
N ILE A 174 -3.53 6.74 -14.95
CA ILE A 174 -2.80 6.56 -16.22
C ILE A 174 -1.76 5.43 -16.14
N LEU A 175 -1.22 5.13 -14.95
CA LEU A 175 -0.24 4.06 -14.77
C LEU A 175 -0.84 2.67 -15.06
N ARG A 176 -2.16 2.53 -15.06
CA ARG A 176 -2.85 1.29 -15.47
C ARG A 176 -2.71 1.01 -16.96
N LEU A 177 -2.43 2.03 -17.76
CA LEU A 177 -2.21 1.90 -19.19
C LEU A 177 -0.80 1.40 -19.53
N ALA A 178 0.13 1.41 -18.56
CA ALA A 178 1.46 0.87 -18.76
C ALA A 178 1.39 -0.64 -19.01
N LEU A 179 1.95 -1.07 -20.15
CA LEU A 179 1.97 -2.48 -20.52
C LEU A 179 3.08 -3.26 -19.82
N ASN A 180 4.14 -2.58 -19.40
CA ASN A 180 5.33 -3.18 -18.79
C ASN A 180 6.04 -2.17 -17.87
N MET A 181 7.10 -2.63 -17.19
CA MET A 181 7.88 -1.79 -16.27
C MET A 181 8.67 -0.66 -16.95
N ASP A 182 9.04 -0.79 -18.23
CA ASP A 182 9.72 0.28 -18.96
C ASP A 182 8.77 1.43 -19.25
N GLU A 183 7.56 1.14 -19.71
CA GLU A 183 6.50 2.12 -19.90
C GLU A 183 6.07 2.76 -18.58
N LYS A 184 5.90 1.95 -17.54
CA LYS A 184 5.62 2.47 -16.19
C LYS A 184 6.72 3.43 -15.74
N ALA A 185 8.00 3.08 -15.92
CA ALA A 185 9.11 3.95 -15.57
C ALA A 185 9.08 5.28 -16.34
N LYS A 186 8.78 5.26 -17.64
CA LYS A 186 8.64 6.50 -18.45
C LYS A 186 7.51 7.39 -17.92
N LEU A 187 6.32 6.81 -17.72
CA LEU A 187 5.18 7.54 -17.17
C LEU A 187 5.53 8.16 -15.81
N LEU A 188 6.21 7.41 -14.94
CA LEU A 188 6.62 7.89 -13.63
C LEU A 188 7.61 9.06 -13.70
N VAL A 189 8.61 8.99 -14.56
CA VAL A 189 9.59 10.08 -14.75
C VAL A 189 8.92 11.33 -15.31
N GLU A 190 8.11 11.17 -16.35
CA GLU A 190 7.53 12.29 -17.11
C GLU A 190 6.32 12.93 -16.44
N GLY A 191 5.50 12.13 -15.74
CA GLY A 191 4.20 12.54 -15.21
C GLY A 191 4.11 12.62 -13.69
N PHE A 192 5.05 12.03 -12.94
CA PHE A 192 4.95 11.88 -11.49
C PHE A 192 6.20 12.29 -10.72
N ASN A 193 7.07 13.12 -11.34
CA ASN A 193 8.35 13.55 -10.76
C ASN A 193 9.23 12.37 -10.28
N GLY A 194 9.10 11.21 -10.94
CA GLY A 194 9.80 9.99 -10.57
C GLY A 194 11.30 10.15 -10.73
N LYS A 195 12.06 9.79 -9.68
CA LYS A 195 13.52 9.85 -9.70
C LYS A 195 14.08 8.50 -10.12
N LEU A 196 15.03 8.53 -11.06
CA LEU A 196 15.73 7.34 -11.52
C LEU A 196 17.01 7.10 -10.70
N TYR A 197 17.07 5.95 -10.04
CA TYR A 197 18.22 5.52 -9.25
C TYR A 197 18.99 4.42 -10.00
N LYS A 198 20.27 4.67 -10.30
CA LYS A 198 21.14 3.69 -11.00
C LYS A 198 21.50 2.49 -10.11
N GLN A 199 21.80 1.35 -10.75
CA GLN A 199 21.92 0.00 -10.18
C GLN A 199 22.93 -0.16 -9.02
N TRP A 200 23.97 0.67 -8.89
CA TRP A 200 24.92 0.63 -7.77
C TRP A 200 24.38 1.33 -6.49
N MET A 201 23.26 2.06 -6.59
CA MET A 201 22.48 2.55 -5.46
C MET A 201 21.33 1.62 -5.08
N ARG A 202 21.15 0.46 -5.73
CA ARG A 202 19.98 -0.44 -5.50
C ARG A 202 19.87 -0.89 -4.04
N LEU A 203 20.98 -1.11 -3.34
CA LEU A 203 20.99 -1.42 -1.90
C LEU A 203 20.71 -0.19 -1.02
N LYS A 204 21.06 1.02 -1.45
CA LYS A 204 20.74 2.27 -0.72
C LYS A 204 19.29 2.72 -0.95
N ALA A 205 18.77 2.57 -2.16
CA ALA A 205 17.37 2.87 -2.51
C ALA A 205 16.40 1.84 -1.91
N LEU A 206 16.73 0.54 -1.95
CA LEU A 206 15.95 -0.48 -1.25
C LEU A 206 16.07 -0.37 0.27
N SER A 207 17.23 0.01 0.82
CA SER A 207 17.32 0.31 2.26
C SER A 207 16.62 1.61 2.65
N PHE A 208 16.50 2.59 1.75
CA PHE A 208 15.70 3.80 1.96
C PHE A 208 14.19 3.50 1.93
N ALA A 209 13.70 2.76 0.94
CA ALA A 209 12.31 2.27 0.90
C ALA A 209 11.99 1.39 2.12
N ARG A 210 12.94 0.53 2.55
CA ARG A 210 12.82 -0.24 3.79
C ARG A 210 12.89 0.64 5.04
N LYS A 211 13.67 1.73 5.05
CA LYS A 211 13.72 2.69 6.16
C LYS A 211 12.43 3.49 6.28
N ILE A 212 11.77 3.84 5.17
CA ILE A 212 10.42 4.40 5.19
C ILE A 212 9.45 3.38 5.82
N SER A 213 9.60 2.09 5.49
CA SER A 213 8.81 1.02 6.11
C SER A 213 9.19 0.70 7.57
N ALA A 214 10.41 1.05 8.02
CA ALA A 214 10.92 0.73 9.36
C ALA A 214 10.88 1.92 10.33
N ALA A 215 10.87 3.17 9.84
CA ALA A 215 10.64 4.37 10.65
C ALA A 215 9.25 4.39 11.32
N HIS A 216 8.34 3.54 10.82
CA HIS A 216 7.07 3.21 11.45
C HIS A 216 7.25 2.56 12.85
N LYS A 217 8.32 1.78 13.06
CA LYS A 217 8.58 1.10 14.34
C LYS A 217 9.06 2.06 15.44
N GLN A 218 9.95 2.99 15.10
CA GLN A 218 10.53 3.91 16.10
C GLN A 218 9.56 5.00 16.57
N ASN A 219 8.59 5.41 15.74
CA ASN A 219 7.61 6.43 16.15
C ASN A 219 6.46 5.86 16.99
N MET A 220 6.24 4.54 17.01
CA MET A 220 5.25 3.89 17.90
C MET A 220 5.82 3.63 19.30
N ASP A 221 7.10 3.26 19.42
CA ASP A 221 7.78 3.09 20.72
C ASP A 221 7.97 4.42 21.49
N LEU A 222 7.81 5.57 20.82
CA LEU A 222 7.90 6.91 21.41
C LEU A 222 6.53 7.54 21.74
N ALA A 223 5.43 6.90 21.31
CA ALA A 223 4.06 7.38 21.51
C ALA A 223 3.24 6.54 22.51
N SER A 224 3.85 5.49 23.07
CA SER A 224 3.38 4.71 24.23
C SER A 224 4.02 5.19 25.53
#